data_AF-A0A1M5L420-F1
#
_entry.id   AF-A0A1M5L420-F1
#
_cell.length_a   1.000
_cell.length_b   1.000
_cell.length_c   1.000
_cell.angle_alpha   90.00
_cell.angle_beta   90.00
_cell.angle_gamma   90.00
#
_symmetry.space_group_name_H-M   'P 1'
#
loop_
_entity.id
_entity.type
_entity.pdbx_description
1 polymer ?
#
loop_
_entity_poly.entity_id
_entity_poly.type
_entity_poly.pdbx_seq_one_letter_code
_entity_poly.pdbx_strand_id
1 'polypeptide(L)'
;MGGFIELYKIDKTKIKERLYPKLSDTALPEIYNSNLNTSFGTFQNYLINNKNSLDYLNTSYETILKKLQTEKFTLEHNEFSAIFDWFTWYYQDKHQGDEIIFAEYGLIAIGNLNVRYEVPVFFALTDDGIRDFYLPLLNPTDFEWYNDSSYLNTQKIRLMIDYLVVLCFNIAGYKKDPCQQDIKENFIISDSRNDPNMQISTWKHLESYLNGNKNNRSTMEYLFEDGYTYIPGIVLDIKRNLGSYQGLIYKDNSY
;
A
#
# COMPACT_ATOMS: atom_id res chain seq x y z
N MET A 1 -17.40 -8.03 4.27
CA MET A 1 -16.56 -7.93 3.07
C MET A 1 -15.14 -7.74 3.57
N GLY A 2 -14.27 -8.75 3.39
CA GLY A 2 -12.84 -8.56 3.66
C GLY A 2 -12.29 -7.76 2.50
N GLY A 3 -11.67 -6.62 2.77
CA GLY A 3 -11.05 -5.81 1.73
C GLY A 3 -9.79 -6.50 1.26
N PHE A 4 -9.70 -6.78 -0.03
CA PHE A 4 -8.45 -7.13 -0.67
C PHE A 4 -7.70 -5.83 -0.99
N ILE A 5 -6.43 -5.73 -0.59
CA ILE A 5 -5.59 -4.60 -0.94
C ILE A 5 -4.29 -5.12 -1.53
N GLU A 6 -3.90 -4.57 -2.66
CA GLU A 6 -2.60 -4.83 -3.27
C GLU A 6 -1.74 -3.57 -3.28
N LEU A 7 -0.44 -3.75 -3.03
CA LEU A 7 0.53 -2.68 -3.01
C LEU A 7 1.41 -2.74 -4.24
N TYR A 8 1.61 -1.58 -4.87
CA TYR A 8 2.35 -1.44 -6.11
C TYR A 8 3.48 -0.42 -5.98
N LYS A 9 4.59 -0.71 -6.65
CA LYS A 9 5.62 0.28 -7.00
C LYS A 9 5.70 0.41 -8.52
N ILE A 10 6.25 1.53 -8.97
CA ILE A 10 6.42 1.78 -10.41
C ILE A 10 7.88 1.66 -10.85
N ASP A 11 8.09 1.01 -12.00
CA ASP A 11 9.33 1.04 -12.75
C ASP A 11 9.19 2.06 -13.89
N LYS A 12 9.77 3.25 -13.68
CA LYS A 12 9.65 4.39 -14.61
C LYS A 12 10.24 4.09 -15.98
N THR A 13 11.29 3.27 -16.05
CA THR A 13 11.94 2.89 -17.31
C THR A 13 11.00 2.01 -18.12
N LYS A 14 10.45 0.96 -17.50
CA LYS A 14 9.47 0.08 -18.17
C LYS A 14 8.19 0.82 -18.54
N ILE A 15 7.68 1.70 -17.68
CA ILE A 15 6.50 2.51 -18.01
C ILE A 15 6.77 3.33 -19.27
N LYS A 16 7.92 4.01 -19.35
CA LYS A 16 8.27 4.81 -20.53
C LYS A 16 8.44 3.98 -21.80
N GLU A 17 9.07 2.81 -21.70
CA GLU A 17 9.37 1.97 -22.87
C GLU A 17 8.18 1.15 -23.36
N ARG A 18 7.30 0.73 -22.46
CA ARG A 18 6.28 -0.30 -22.75
C ARG A 18 4.86 0.17 -22.51
N LEU A 19 4.59 0.87 -21.41
CA LEU A 19 3.24 1.31 -21.06
C LEU A 19 2.84 2.60 -21.79
N TYR A 20 3.75 3.57 -21.85
CA TYR A 20 3.50 4.86 -22.50
C TYR A 20 3.02 4.71 -23.96
N PRO A 21 3.66 3.89 -24.83
CA PRO A 21 3.16 3.68 -26.19
C PRO A 21 1.70 3.21 -26.23
N LYS A 22 1.28 2.35 -25.28
CA LYS A 22 -0.10 1.86 -25.18
C LYS A 22 -1.07 2.95 -24.72
N LEU A 23 -0.68 3.73 -23.72
CA LEU A 23 -1.50 4.85 -23.23
C LEU A 23 -1.67 5.94 -24.30
N SER A 24 -0.65 6.16 -25.14
CA SER A 24 -0.69 7.15 -26.22
C SER A 24 -1.34 6.66 -27.52
N ASP A 25 -1.71 5.37 -27.61
CA ASP A 25 -2.26 4.80 -28.82
C ASP A 25 -3.71 5.26 -29.03
N THR A 26 -3.92 6.02 -30.10
CA THR A 26 -5.22 6.57 -30.48
C THR A 26 -6.02 5.66 -31.42
N ALA A 27 -5.47 4.51 -31.82
CA ALA A 27 -6.07 3.60 -32.79
C ALA A 27 -6.49 2.24 -32.19
N LEU A 28 -6.52 2.13 -30.86
CA LEU A 28 -6.96 0.92 -30.17
C LEU A 28 -8.45 0.64 -30.44
N PRO A 29 -8.81 -0.61 -30.82
CA PRO A 29 -10.20 -0.99 -31.01
C PRO A 29 -10.98 -0.92 -29.69
N GLU A 30 -12.26 -0.61 -29.79
CA GLU A 30 -13.20 -0.65 -28.67
C GLU A 30 -13.39 -2.08 -28.14
N ILE A 31 -13.39 -2.24 -26.83
CA ILE A 31 -13.68 -3.49 -26.11
C ILE A 31 -14.91 -3.24 -25.25
N TYR A 32 -15.87 -4.18 -25.27
CA TYR A 32 -17.03 -4.12 -24.39
C TYR A 32 -16.68 -4.80 -23.07
N ASN A 33 -16.82 -4.06 -21.96
CA ASN A 33 -16.63 -4.57 -20.62
C ASN A 33 -17.99 -4.75 -19.94
N SER A 34 -18.31 -5.99 -19.55
CA SER A 34 -19.59 -6.32 -18.92
C SER A 34 -19.73 -5.76 -17.50
N ASN A 35 -18.63 -5.58 -16.77
CA ASN A 35 -18.66 -5.09 -15.38
C ASN A 35 -18.97 -3.59 -15.33
N LEU A 36 -18.45 -2.84 -16.28
CA LEU A 36 -18.74 -1.40 -16.44
C LEU A 36 -19.97 -1.14 -17.33
N ASN A 37 -20.51 -2.18 -17.98
CA ASN A 37 -21.57 -2.10 -18.99
C ASN A 37 -21.33 -0.99 -20.02
N THR A 38 -20.08 -0.87 -20.48
CA THR A 38 -19.65 0.18 -21.41
C THR A 38 -18.60 -0.36 -22.36
N SER A 39 -18.49 0.28 -23.53
CA SER A 39 -17.36 0.07 -24.43
C SER A 39 -16.33 1.17 -24.23
N PHE A 40 -15.06 0.78 -24.19
CA PHE A 40 -13.95 1.71 -24.27
C PHE A 40 -12.82 1.10 -25.12
N GLY A 41 -12.12 1.96 -25.86
CA GLY A 41 -10.91 1.61 -26.59
C GLY A 41 -9.67 2.18 -25.91
N THR A 42 -9.27 3.34 -26.42
CA THR A 42 -8.08 4.08 -25.98
C THR A 42 -8.18 4.52 -24.52
N PHE A 43 -7.03 4.77 -23.89
CA PHE A 43 -6.98 5.32 -22.53
C PHE A 43 -7.68 6.67 -22.43
N GLN A 44 -7.62 7.48 -23.49
CA GLN A 44 -8.33 8.75 -23.56
C GLN A 44 -9.85 8.56 -23.51
N ASN A 45 -10.41 7.62 -24.29
CA ASN A 45 -11.84 7.32 -24.28
C ASN A 45 -12.28 6.80 -22.91
N TYR A 46 -11.47 5.95 -22.28
CA TYR A 46 -11.73 5.44 -20.94
C TYR A 46 -11.84 6.57 -19.91
N LEU A 47 -10.89 7.52 -19.90
CA LEU A 47 -10.94 8.67 -18.98
C LEU A 47 -12.15 9.57 -19.25
N ILE A 48 -12.52 9.80 -20.51
CA ILE A 48 -13.70 10.60 -20.86
C ILE A 48 -14.97 9.94 -20.34
N ASN A 49 -15.12 8.63 -20.55
CA ASN A 49 -16.30 7.87 -20.13
C ASN A 49 -16.44 7.79 -18.60
N ASN A 50 -15.32 7.83 -17.88
CA ASN A 50 -15.31 7.74 -16.42
C ASN A 50 -15.05 9.09 -15.72
N LYS A 51 -15.11 10.21 -16.44
CA LYS A 51 -14.81 11.56 -15.91
C LYS A 51 -15.72 11.99 -14.76
N ASN A 52 -16.93 11.43 -14.70
CA ASN A 52 -17.90 11.70 -13.64
C ASN A 52 -17.70 10.83 -12.39
N SER A 53 -16.78 9.86 -12.43
CA SER A 53 -16.38 9.12 -11.22
C SER A 53 -15.58 10.03 -10.29
N LEU A 54 -15.88 9.98 -9.00
CA LEU A 54 -15.11 10.68 -7.97
C LEU A 54 -13.63 10.28 -8.00
N ASP A 55 -13.34 9.04 -8.42
CA ASP A 55 -11.98 8.49 -8.48
C ASP A 55 -11.12 9.14 -9.57
N TYR A 56 -11.75 9.74 -10.60
CA TYR A 56 -11.06 10.25 -11.81
C TYR A 56 -11.35 11.71 -12.13
N LEU A 57 -12.13 12.40 -11.30
CA LEU A 57 -12.59 13.77 -11.55
C LEU A 57 -11.44 14.76 -11.85
N ASN A 58 -10.26 14.52 -11.27
CA ASN A 58 -9.06 15.35 -11.41
C ASN A 58 -7.99 14.75 -12.34
N THR A 59 -8.28 13.63 -12.99
CA THR A 59 -7.32 12.92 -13.84
C THR A 59 -7.42 13.41 -15.29
N SER A 60 -6.33 13.95 -15.84
CA SER A 60 -6.26 14.43 -17.24
C SER A 60 -5.32 13.56 -18.06
N TYR A 61 -5.83 13.10 -19.22
CA TYR A 61 -5.07 12.34 -20.21
C TYR A 61 -3.78 13.07 -20.64
N GLU A 62 -3.90 14.35 -20.99
CA GLU A 62 -2.79 15.18 -21.46
C GLU A 62 -1.73 15.37 -20.36
N THR A 63 -2.18 15.52 -19.11
CA THR A 63 -1.31 15.69 -17.95
C THR A 63 -0.52 14.42 -17.68
N ILE A 64 -1.17 13.25 -17.71
CA ILE A 64 -0.50 11.95 -17.57
C ILE A 64 0.53 11.76 -18.68
N LEU A 65 0.14 11.92 -19.95
CA LEU A 65 1.07 11.70 -21.05
C LEU A 65 2.28 12.63 -20.98
N LYS A 66 2.06 13.90 -20.63
CA LYS A 66 3.15 14.86 -20.44
C LYS A 66 4.07 14.45 -19.30
N LYS A 67 3.52 13.97 -18.17
CA LYS A 67 4.32 13.44 -17.05
C LYS A 67 5.18 12.27 -17.52
N LEU A 68 4.59 11.27 -18.17
CA LEU A 68 5.28 10.04 -18.58
C LEU A 68 6.40 10.25 -19.60
N GLN A 69 6.39 11.36 -20.36
CA GLN A 69 7.49 11.73 -21.25
C GLN A 69 8.74 12.22 -20.51
N THR A 70 8.60 12.71 -19.28
CA THR A 70 9.73 13.22 -18.48
C THR A 70 10.52 12.09 -17.83
N GLU A 71 11.83 12.26 -17.66
CA GLU A 71 12.69 11.22 -17.04
C GLU A 71 12.38 10.99 -15.56
N LYS A 72 11.90 12.02 -14.86
CA LYS A 72 11.60 11.99 -13.44
C LYS A 72 10.17 12.45 -13.17
N PHE A 73 9.21 11.58 -13.47
CA PHE A 73 7.81 11.82 -13.15
C PHE A 73 7.40 11.19 -11.82
N THR A 74 6.30 11.69 -11.28
CA THR A 74 5.55 11.08 -10.19
C THR A 74 4.09 11.01 -10.62
N LEU A 75 3.44 9.88 -10.38
CA LEU A 75 2.00 9.74 -10.56
C LEU A 75 1.32 9.97 -9.22
N GLU A 76 0.22 10.71 -9.26
CA GLU A 76 -0.74 10.77 -8.17
C GLU A 76 -1.51 9.43 -8.09
N HIS A 77 -2.24 9.22 -7.01
CA HIS A 77 -2.89 7.94 -6.74
C HIS A 77 -4.01 7.66 -7.74
N ASN A 78 -4.88 8.64 -7.97
CA ASN A 78 -5.91 8.63 -9.01
C ASN A 78 -5.35 8.43 -10.42
N GLU A 79 -4.18 8.98 -10.73
CA GLU A 79 -3.51 8.77 -12.02
C GLU A 79 -3.04 7.32 -12.16
N PHE A 80 -2.43 6.76 -11.11
CA PHE A 80 -2.05 5.35 -11.08
C PHE A 80 -3.28 4.44 -11.21
N SER A 81 -4.32 4.66 -10.41
CA SER A 81 -5.55 3.85 -10.43
C SER A 81 -6.21 3.87 -11.81
N ALA A 82 -6.31 5.05 -12.45
CA ALA A 82 -6.88 5.14 -13.79
C ALA A 82 -6.08 4.35 -14.83
N ILE A 83 -4.75 4.43 -14.78
CA ILE A 83 -3.86 3.68 -15.67
C ILE A 83 -4.00 2.18 -15.42
N PHE A 84 -3.98 1.78 -14.14
CA PHE A 84 -4.09 0.39 -13.72
C PHE A 84 -5.42 -0.21 -14.16
N ASP A 85 -6.55 0.42 -13.82
CA ASP A 85 -7.89 -0.02 -14.19
C ASP A 85 -8.07 -0.13 -15.70
N TRP A 86 -7.70 0.91 -16.46
CA TRP A 86 -7.80 0.84 -17.91
C TRP A 86 -6.98 -0.32 -18.46
N PHE A 87 -5.75 -0.49 -17.98
CA PHE A 87 -4.88 -1.55 -18.45
C PHE A 87 -5.46 -2.92 -18.11
N THR A 88 -5.95 -3.11 -16.89
CA THR A 88 -6.65 -4.30 -16.41
C THR A 88 -7.84 -4.60 -17.31
N TRP A 89 -8.76 -3.65 -17.46
CA TRP A 89 -9.96 -3.87 -18.24
C TRP A 89 -9.72 -4.07 -19.74
N TYR A 90 -8.66 -3.48 -20.30
CA TYR A 90 -8.36 -3.60 -21.73
C TYR A 90 -7.53 -4.83 -22.07
N TYR A 91 -6.59 -5.25 -21.21
CA TYR A 91 -5.61 -6.30 -21.51
C TYR A 91 -5.77 -7.58 -20.68
N GLN A 92 -6.49 -7.57 -19.54
CA GLN A 92 -6.58 -8.72 -18.64
C GLN A 92 -7.64 -9.75 -19.06
N ASP A 93 -8.63 -9.41 -19.90
CA ASP A 93 -9.59 -10.40 -20.44
C ASP A 93 -8.91 -11.51 -21.27
N LYS A 94 -7.65 -11.30 -21.70
CA LYS A 94 -6.81 -12.32 -22.35
C LYS A 94 -5.81 -13.03 -21.42
N HIS A 95 -5.66 -12.54 -20.18
CA HIS A 95 -4.63 -12.94 -19.23
C HIS A 95 -5.18 -12.83 -17.80
N GLN A 96 -6.09 -13.75 -17.43
CA GLN A 96 -6.68 -13.80 -16.08
C GLN A 96 -5.58 -13.83 -15.00
N GLY A 97 -5.43 -12.73 -14.26
CA GLY A 97 -4.62 -12.68 -13.03
C GLY A 97 -3.11 -12.83 -13.19
N ASP A 98 -2.54 -12.60 -14.39
CA ASP A 98 -1.10 -12.72 -14.56
C ASP A 98 -0.36 -11.47 -14.07
N GLU A 99 0.06 -11.44 -12.80
CA GLU A 99 0.90 -10.37 -12.23
C GLU A 99 2.15 -10.08 -13.08
N ILE A 100 2.61 -11.05 -13.87
CA ILE A 100 3.76 -10.90 -14.77
C ILE A 100 3.47 -9.83 -15.83
N ILE A 101 2.23 -9.73 -16.35
CA ILE A 101 1.90 -8.74 -17.37
C ILE A 101 2.08 -7.33 -16.81
N PHE A 102 1.55 -7.04 -15.63
CA PHE A 102 1.67 -5.72 -15.00
C PHE A 102 3.15 -5.36 -14.76
N ALA A 103 3.94 -6.32 -14.27
CA ALA A 103 5.36 -6.13 -14.01
C ALA A 103 6.18 -5.90 -15.30
N GLU A 104 5.75 -6.46 -16.44
CA GLU A 104 6.34 -6.18 -17.74
C GLU A 104 6.13 -4.74 -18.20
N TYR A 105 5.00 -4.13 -17.84
CA TYR A 105 4.68 -2.72 -18.15
C TYR A 105 5.12 -1.74 -17.06
N GLY A 106 5.78 -2.24 -16.01
CA GLY A 106 6.36 -1.43 -14.94
C GLY A 106 5.42 -1.13 -13.78
N LEU A 107 4.30 -1.86 -13.66
CA LEU A 107 3.39 -1.86 -12.53
C LEU A 107 3.70 -3.09 -11.68
N ILE A 108 4.55 -2.94 -10.65
CA ILE A 108 5.13 -4.08 -9.93
C ILE A 108 4.44 -4.23 -8.58
N ALA A 109 3.73 -5.33 -8.40
CA ALA A 109 3.19 -5.75 -7.11
C ALA A 109 4.34 -5.98 -6.11
N ILE A 110 4.16 -5.53 -4.88
CA ILE A 110 5.12 -5.74 -3.78
C ILE A 110 4.52 -6.51 -2.60
N GLY A 111 3.23 -6.78 -2.62
CA GLY A 111 2.54 -7.59 -1.63
C GLY A 111 1.04 -7.31 -1.61
N ASN A 112 0.28 -8.25 -1.07
CA ASN A 112 -1.16 -8.14 -0.94
C ASN A 112 -1.62 -8.43 0.51
N LEU A 113 -2.80 -7.91 0.84
CA LEU A 113 -3.48 -8.06 2.11
C LEU A 113 -4.86 -8.62 1.78
N ASN A 114 -5.07 -9.89 2.10
CA ASN A 114 -6.16 -10.70 1.58
C ASN A 114 -7.14 -11.14 2.68
N VAL A 115 -6.73 -11.03 3.95
CA VAL A 115 -7.58 -11.46 5.06
C VAL A 115 -8.30 -10.27 5.69
N ARG A 116 -9.53 -10.51 6.16
CA ARG A 116 -10.43 -9.50 6.76
C ARG A 116 -9.78 -8.63 7.85
N TYR A 117 -8.79 -9.14 8.56
CA TYR A 117 -8.11 -8.44 9.66
C TYR A 117 -6.78 -7.80 9.22
N GLU A 118 -6.20 -8.18 8.08
CA GLU A 118 -4.89 -7.67 7.66
C GLU A 118 -4.95 -6.20 7.33
N VAL A 119 -5.99 -5.77 6.61
CA VAL A 119 -6.18 -4.37 6.24
C VAL A 119 -6.38 -3.47 7.47
N PRO A 120 -7.31 -3.77 8.40
CA PRO A 120 -7.42 -3.02 9.66
C PRO A 120 -6.12 -2.98 10.47
N VAL A 121 -5.43 -4.12 10.62
CA VAL A 121 -4.18 -4.18 11.39
C VAL A 121 -3.06 -3.42 10.68
N PHE A 122 -2.96 -3.52 9.36
CA PHE A 122 -1.84 -2.94 8.63
C PHE A 122 -1.98 -1.42 8.49
N PHE A 123 -3.18 -0.90 8.21
CA PHE A 123 -3.37 0.54 8.03
C PHE A 123 -3.83 1.24 9.28
N ALA A 124 -4.94 0.82 9.90
CA ALA A 124 -5.51 1.56 11.03
C ALA A 124 -4.56 1.56 12.24
N LEU A 125 -4.10 0.38 12.67
CA LEU A 125 -3.22 0.29 13.83
C LEU A 125 -1.87 0.97 13.60
N THR A 126 -1.34 0.88 12.38
CA THR A 126 -0.02 1.40 12.07
C THR A 126 -0.03 2.90 11.85
N ASP A 127 -1.02 3.43 11.12
CA ASP A 127 -1.14 4.87 10.92
C ASP A 127 -1.42 5.56 12.27
N ASP A 128 -2.30 5.00 13.11
CA ASP A 128 -2.51 5.48 14.47
C ASP A 128 -1.25 5.31 15.32
N GLY A 129 -0.56 4.18 15.21
CA GLY A 129 0.71 3.92 15.87
C GLY A 129 1.77 4.97 15.56
N ILE A 130 1.95 5.27 14.27
CA ILE A 130 2.92 6.25 13.79
C ILE A 130 2.50 7.66 14.20
N ARG A 131 1.23 8.04 13.97
CA ARG A 131 0.73 9.39 14.19
C ARG A 131 0.60 9.73 15.67
N ASP A 132 0.03 8.84 16.46
CA ASP A 132 -0.38 9.13 17.83
C ASP A 132 0.73 8.79 18.85
N PHE A 133 1.69 7.93 18.47
CA PHE A 133 2.73 7.47 19.39
C PHE A 133 4.17 7.70 18.90
N TYR A 134 4.47 7.56 17.60
CA TYR A 134 5.85 7.67 17.11
C TYR A 134 6.26 9.10 16.71
N LEU A 135 5.53 9.75 15.80
CA LEU A 135 5.83 11.12 15.33
C LEU A 135 5.94 12.14 16.47
N PRO A 136 5.05 12.13 17.50
CA PRO A 136 5.19 13.03 18.64
C PRO A 136 6.50 12.86 19.43
N LEU A 137 7.10 11.65 19.41
CA LEU A 137 8.36 11.36 20.07
C LEU A 137 9.57 11.76 19.21
N LEU A 138 9.43 11.71 17.89
CA LEU A 138 10.49 12.11 16.97
C LEU A 138 10.61 13.63 16.87
N ASN A 139 9.48 14.33 16.75
CA ASN A 139 9.43 15.78 16.79
C ASN A 139 8.02 16.29 17.19
N PRO A 140 7.85 16.89 18.38
CA PRO A 140 6.54 17.36 18.84
C PRO A 140 5.87 18.41 17.94
N THR A 141 6.65 19.18 17.17
CA THR A 141 6.11 20.20 16.25
C THR A 141 5.56 19.63 14.96
N ASP A 142 5.95 18.40 14.60
CA ASP A 142 5.45 17.70 13.40
C ASP A 142 4.09 17.03 13.68
N PHE A 143 3.56 17.20 14.90
CA PHE A 143 2.24 16.76 15.32
C PHE A 143 1.17 17.78 14.89
N GLU A 144 0.86 17.78 13.61
CA GLU A 144 -0.41 18.29 13.11
C GLU A 144 -1.33 17.09 12.83
N TRP A 145 -2.63 17.25 13.08
CA TRP A 145 -3.62 16.23 12.75
C TRP A 145 -3.46 15.86 11.28
N TYR A 146 -2.86 14.70 11.04
CA TYR A 146 -2.50 14.22 9.73
C TYR A 146 -3.81 13.95 8.97
N ASN A 147 -4.20 14.87 8.09
CA ASN A 147 -5.44 14.77 7.32
C ASN A 147 -5.26 13.76 6.17
N ASP A 148 -5.38 12.48 6.51
CA ASP A 148 -5.86 11.28 5.80
C ASP A 148 -5.83 11.15 4.25
N SER A 149 -4.98 11.90 3.53
CA SER A 149 -4.85 11.77 2.06
C SER A 149 -3.41 11.66 1.58
N SER A 150 -2.45 11.50 2.49
CA SER A 150 -1.05 11.52 2.10
C SER A 150 -0.69 10.24 1.31
N TYR A 151 -0.06 10.42 0.16
CA TYR A 151 0.55 9.33 -0.59
C TYR A 151 1.39 8.42 0.33
N LEU A 152 1.19 7.10 0.21
CA LEU A 152 2.11 6.14 0.80
C LEU A 152 3.45 6.30 0.09
N ASN A 153 4.51 6.43 0.86
CA ASN A 153 5.86 6.45 0.33
C ASN A 153 6.68 5.35 0.98
N THR A 154 7.81 5.04 0.36
CA THR A 154 8.70 3.98 0.83
C THR A 154 9.09 4.15 2.31
N GLN A 155 9.37 5.38 2.75
CA GLN A 155 9.76 5.64 4.13
C GLN A 155 8.61 5.34 5.11
N LYS A 156 7.39 5.75 4.79
CA LYS A 156 6.19 5.45 5.57
C LYS A 156 5.97 3.95 5.66
N ILE A 157 6.01 3.23 4.53
CA ILE A 157 5.86 1.77 4.52
C ILE A 157 6.95 1.07 5.34
N ARG A 158 8.20 1.54 5.28
CA ARG A 158 9.29 0.99 6.11
C ARG A 158 9.04 1.23 7.59
N LEU A 159 8.64 2.43 7.97
CA LEU A 159 8.30 2.78 9.35
C LEU A 159 7.11 1.95 9.86
N MET A 160 6.09 1.76 9.00
CA MET A 160 4.93 0.92 9.27
C MET A 160 5.33 -0.53 9.55
N ILE A 161 6.18 -1.10 8.70
CA ILE A 161 6.73 -2.45 8.87
C ILE A 161 7.49 -2.56 10.19
N ASP A 162 8.43 -1.64 10.44
CA ASP A 162 9.25 -1.69 11.65
C ASP A 162 8.40 -1.53 12.93
N TYR A 163 7.38 -0.66 12.89
CA TYR A 163 6.41 -0.51 13.98
C TYR A 163 5.64 -1.80 14.28
N LEU A 164 5.02 -2.41 13.27
CA LEU A 164 4.26 -3.65 13.43
C LEU A 164 5.13 -4.80 13.92
N VAL A 165 6.38 -4.90 13.45
CA VAL A 165 7.32 -5.94 13.89
C VAL A 165 7.63 -5.82 15.37
N VAL A 166 7.94 -4.61 15.85
CA VAL A 166 8.24 -4.37 17.26
C VAL A 166 6.99 -4.59 18.12
N LEU A 167 5.81 -4.16 17.63
CA LEU A 167 4.54 -4.39 18.33
C LEU A 167 4.22 -5.89 18.45
N CYS A 168 4.33 -6.65 17.36
CA CYS A 168 4.16 -8.11 17.36
C CYS A 168 5.15 -8.79 18.32
N PHE A 169 6.41 -8.36 18.31
CA PHE A 169 7.43 -8.87 19.22
C PHE A 169 7.06 -8.63 20.70
N ASN A 170 6.55 -7.45 21.04
CA ASN A 170 6.12 -7.11 22.40
C ASN A 170 4.89 -7.92 22.82
N ILE A 171 3.91 -8.10 21.92
CA ILE A 171 2.71 -8.92 22.18
C ILE A 171 3.09 -10.39 22.40
N ALA A 172 3.94 -10.97 21.54
CA ALA A 172 4.44 -12.33 21.71
C ALA A 172 5.16 -12.52 23.06
N GLY A 173 5.98 -11.54 23.45
CA GLY A 173 6.64 -11.51 24.75
C GLY A 173 5.66 -11.43 25.93
N TYR A 174 4.64 -10.57 25.83
CA TYR A 174 3.57 -10.47 26.83
C TYR A 174 2.80 -11.79 26.98
N LYS A 175 2.51 -12.46 25.85
CA LYS A 175 1.83 -13.75 25.79
C LYS A 175 2.70 -14.95 26.14
N LYS A 176 4.03 -14.77 26.24
CA LYS A 176 5.03 -15.84 26.42
C LYS A 176 4.98 -16.88 25.28
N ASP A 177 4.75 -16.41 24.06
CA ASP A 177 4.66 -17.27 22.87
C ASP A 177 6.05 -17.57 22.28
N PRO A 178 6.36 -18.82 21.89
CA PRO A 178 7.65 -19.18 21.30
C PRO A 178 7.96 -18.45 19.96
N CYS A 179 6.95 -18.02 19.21
CA CYS A 179 7.14 -17.30 17.93
C CYS A 179 7.93 -15.99 18.11
N GLN A 180 8.05 -15.49 19.35
CA GLN A 180 8.90 -14.36 19.67
C GLN A 180 10.35 -14.55 19.18
N GLN A 181 10.87 -15.78 19.25
CA GLN A 181 12.21 -16.10 18.73
C GLN A 181 12.25 -16.01 17.21
N ASP A 182 11.25 -16.56 16.52
CA ASP A 182 11.17 -16.50 15.05
C ASP A 182 11.10 -15.05 14.55
N ILE A 183 10.33 -14.19 15.23
CA ILE A 183 10.28 -12.75 14.89
C ILE A 183 11.67 -12.12 15.10
N LYS A 184 12.38 -12.49 16.16
CA LYS A 184 13.73 -11.98 16.47
C LYS A 184 14.79 -12.40 15.45
N GLU A 185 14.66 -13.59 14.88
CA GLU A 185 15.63 -14.13 13.92
C GLU A 185 15.35 -13.65 12.49
N ASN A 186 14.09 -13.66 12.07
CA ASN A 186 13.71 -13.34 10.70
C ASN A 186 13.70 -11.83 10.41
N PHE A 187 13.45 -11.03 11.43
CA PHE A 187 13.65 -9.60 11.37
C PHE A 187 14.97 -9.32 12.05
N ILE A 188 15.87 -8.64 11.35
CA ILE A 188 17.05 -8.04 11.96
C ILE A 188 16.54 -6.90 12.86
N ILE A 189 15.94 -7.27 13.99
CA ILE A 189 15.33 -6.36 14.96
C ILE A 189 16.41 -5.44 15.55
N SER A 190 17.70 -5.78 15.40
CA SER A 190 18.80 -4.94 15.89
C SER A 190 18.75 -3.50 15.36
N ASP A 191 18.28 -3.27 14.12
CA ASP A 191 18.22 -1.91 13.58
C ASP A 191 17.00 -1.13 14.09
N SER A 192 15.84 -1.78 14.26
CA SER A 192 14.60 -1.14 14.76
C SER A 192 14.52 -1.04 16.29
N ARG A 193 15.23 -1.90 17.04
CA ARG A 193 15.41 -1.75 18.50
C ARG A 193 16.37 -0.65 18.87
N ASN A 194 17.30 -0.30 17.99
CA ASN A 194 18.22 0.80 18.26
C ASN A 194 17.52 2.17 18.17
N ASP A 195 16.28 2.21 17.68
CA ASP A 195 15.41 3.36 17.80
C ASP A 195 14.64 3.33 19.14
N PRO A 196 15.01 4.17 20.12
CA PRO A 196 14.33 4.22 21.42
C PRO A 196 12.88 4.70 21.29
N ASN A 197 12.58 5.57 20.32
CA ASN A 197 11.24 6.09 20.09
C ASN A 197 10.31 4.98 19.61
N MET A 198 10.80 4.08 18.74
CA MET A 198 10.02 2.92 18.29
C MET A 198 9.62 2.00 19.46
N GLN A 199 10.57 1.71 20.37
CA GLN A 199 10.29 0.90 21.54
C GLN A 199 9.29 1.58 22.49
N ILE A 200 9.50 2.87 22.80
CA ILE A 200 8.61 3.63 23.68
C ILE A 200 7.21 3.73 23.06
N SER A 201 7.13 3.98 21.74
CA SER A 201 5.88 4.12 20.99
C SER A 201 5.04 2.85 21.05
N THR A 202 5.65 1.70 20.74
CA THR A 202 4.95 0.41 20.75
C THR A 202 4.48 0.01 22.15
N TRP A 203 5.27 0.28 23.19
CA TRP A 203 4.85 0.06 24.58
C TRP A 203 3.69 0.97 25.00
N LYS A 204 3.75 2.27 24.68
CA LYS A 204 2.65 3.20 24.97
C LYS A 204 1.35 2.80 24.28
N HIS A 205 1.42 2.35 23.02
CA HIS A 205 0.23 1.86 22.32
C HIS A 205 -0.32 0.62 23.01
N LEU A 206 0.54 -0.35 23.34
CA LEU A 206 0.15 -1.56 24.05
C LEU A 206 -0.52 -1.26 25.40
N GLU A 207 0.06 -0.36 26.21
CA GLU A 207 -0.51 0.06 27.48
C GLU A 207 -1.87 0.75 27.31
N SER A 208 -2.00 1.65 26.33
CA SER A 208 -3.28 2.32 26.01
C SER A 208 -4.38 1.30 25.71
N TYR A 209 -4.04 0.25 24.95
CA TYR A 209 -4.94 -0.85 24.67
C TYR A 209 -5.31 -1.64 25.95
N LEU A 210 -4.31 -2.08 26.73
CA LEU A 210 -4.51 -2.88 27.94
C LEU A 210 -5.31 -2.12 29.01
N ASN A 211 -5.21 -0.79 29.05
CA ASN A 211 -5.94 0.08 29.97
C ASN A 211 -7.36 0.45 29.48
N GLY A 212 -7.80 -0.05 28.31
CA GLY A 212 -9.20 -0.01 27.89
C GLY A 212 -9.64 1.22 27.07
N ASN A 213 -8.72 1.90 26.38
CA ASN A 213 -9.07 3.01 25.49
C ASN A 213 -9.87 2.50 24.26
N LYS A 214 -11.13 2.92 24.09
CA LYS A 214 -12.14 2.22 23.28
C LYS A 214 -11.89 2.18 21.76
N ASN A 215 -11.23 3.19 21.18
CA ASN A 215 -11.18 3.34 19.72
C ASN A 215 -10.25 2.33 19.01
N ASN A 216 -9.21 1.83 19.69
CA ASN A 216 -8.21 0.93 19.08
C ASN A 216 -8.47 -0.55 19.39
N ARG A 217 -9.59 -0.83 20.07
CA ARG A 217 -9.79 -2.11 20.75
C ARG A 217 -10.04 -3.26 19.79
N SER A 218 -10.92 -3.09 18.80
CA SER A 218 -11.26 -4.17 17.87
C SER A 218 -10.08 -4.59 16.98
N THR A 219 -9.28 -3.64 16.49
CA THR A 219 -8.11 -3.95 15.64
C THR A 219 -6.98 -4.60 16.44
N MET A 220 -6.71 -4.11 17.66
CA MET A 220 -5.73 -4.76 18.54
C MET A 220 -6.20 -6.12 19.06
N GLU A 221 -7.50 -6.32 19.28
CA GLU A 221 -8.06 -7.63 19.65
C GLU A 221 -7.65 -8.70 18.62
N TYR A 222 -7.78 -8.42 17.31
CA TYR A 222 -7.31 -9.35 16.27
C TYR A 222 -5.79 -9.58 16.30
N LEU A 223 -5.00 -8.53 16.55
CA LEU A 223 -3.55 -8.71 16.67
C LEU A 223 -3.19 -9.61 17.86
N PHE A 224 -3.94 -9.50 18.96
CA PHE A 224 -3.82 -10.38 20.12
C PHE A 224 -4.39 -11.78 19.87
N GLU A 225 -5.41 -11.98 19.04
CA GLU A 225 -5.94 -13.31 18.64
C GLU A 225 -5.04 -14.02 17.62
N ASP A 226 -3.75 -14.11 17.92
CA ASP A 226 -2.71 -14.78 17.11
C ASP A 226 -2.30 -14.05 15.83
N GLY A 227 -2.77 -12.81 15.64
CA GLY A 227 -2.30 -11.90 14.61
C GLY A 227 -0.78 -11.79 14.50
N TYR A 228 -0.13 -11.71 15.66
CA TYR A 228 1.32 -11.60 15.79
C TYR A 228 2.10 -12.81 15.24
N THR A 229 1.44 -13.94 14.93
CA THR A 229 2.10 -15.14 14.39
C THR A 229 2.30 -15.08 12.87
N TYR A 230 1.37 -14.48 12.11
CA TYR A 230 1.42 -14.45 10.64
C TYR A 230 1.73 -13.06 10.07
N ILE A 231 1.36 -11.97 10.74
CA ILE A 231 1.70 -10.59 10.31
C ILE A 231 3.19 -10.42 10.03
N PRO A 232 4.12 -10.97 10.86
CA PRO A 232 5.55 -10.91 10.56
C PRO A 232 5.91 -11.53 9.19
N GLY A 233 5.26 -12.63 8.78
CA GLY A 233 5.49 -13.20 7.44
C GLY A 233 5.13 -12.21 6.32
N ILE A 234 3.97 -11.57 6.44
CA ILE A 234 3.45 -10.60 5.46
C ILE A 234 4.38 -9.39 5.35
N VAL A 235 4.79 -8.81 6.49
CA VAL A 235 5.61 -7.59 6.47
C VAL A 235 7.04 -7.87 6.00
N LEU A 236 7.58 -9.09 6.17
CA LEU A 236 8.85 -9.49 5.53
C LEU A 236 8.74 -9.53 4.02
N ASP A 237 7.67 -10.09 3.50
CA ASP A 237 7.48 -10.22 2.06
C ASP A 237 7.41 -8.81 1.42
N ILE A 238 6.59 -7.93 1.98
CA ILE A 238 6.52 -6.52 1.56
C ILE A 238 7.90 -5.86 1.64
N LYS A 239 8.64 -6.04 2.75
CA LYS A 239 9.99 -5.46 2.93
C LYS A 239 10.98 -5.95 1.88
N ARG A 240 10.96 -7.24 1.55
CA ARG A 240 11.83 -7.86 0.54
C ARG A 240 11.51 -7.34 -0.85
N ASN A 241 10.23 -7.30 -1.22
CA ASN A 241 9.78 -6.86 -2.53
C ASN A 241 9.93 -5.35 -2.73
N LEU A 242 9.84 -4.55 -1.67
CA LEU A 242 10.16 -3.12 -1.70
C LEU A 242 11.62 -2.87 -2.10
N GLY A 243 12.55 -3.67 -1.56
CA GLY A 243 13.98 -3.58 -1.87
C GLY A 243 14.56 -2.17 -1.67
N SER A 244 15.32 -1.69 -2.64
CA SER A 244 15.95 -0.36 -2.62
C SER A 244 15.07 0.77 -3.18
N TYR A 245 13.79 0.51 -3.48
CA TYR A 245 12.88 1.51 -4.01
C TYR A 245 12.74 2.70 -3.03
N GLN A 246 12.59 3.92 -3.54
CA GLN A 246 12.50 5.17 -2.74
C GLN A 246 11.34 6.07 -3.19
N GLY A 247 10.37 5.52 -3.93
CA GLY A 247 9.27 6.29 -4.50
C GLY A 247 7.96 6.17 -3.72
N LEU A 248 6.88 6.59 -4.37
CA LEU A 248 5.51 6.37 -3.91
C LEU A 248 5.12 4.90 -4.03
N ILE A 249 4.33 4.45 -3.08
CA ILE A 249 3.69 3.14 -3.06
C ILE A 249 2.22 3.38 -3.33
N TYR A 250 1.70 2.67 -4.32
CA TYR A 250 0.31 2.78 -4.73
C TYR A 250 -0.47 1.65 -4.08
N LYS A 251 -1.70 1.96 -3.70
CA LYS A 251 -2.62 1.04 -3.04
C LYS A 251 -3.76 0.78 -4.01
N ASP A 252 -3.93 -0.47 -4.40
CA ASP A 252 -5.07 -0.89 -5.18
C ASP A 252 -6.13 -1.50 -4.25
N ASN A 253 -7.36 -1.00 -4.36
CA ASN A 253 -8.52 -1.47 -3.58
C ASN A 253 -9.50 -2.25 -4.46
N SER A 254 -9.12 -2.56 -5.70
CA SER A 254 -10.05 -2.93 -6.77
C SER A 254 -10.39 -4.42 -6.81
N TYR A 255 -10.93 -5.01 -5.73
CA TYR A 255 -11.58 -6.34 -5.77
C TYR A 255 -12.71 -6.49 -4.74
#